data_AF-A0A0L8G4H6-F1
#
_entry.id   AF-A0A0L8G4H6-F1
#
_cell.length_a   1.000
_cell.length_b   1.000
_cell.length_c   1.000
_cell.angle_alpha   90.00
_cell.angle_beta   90.00
_cell.angle_gamma   90.00
#
_symmetry.space_group_name_H-M   'P 1'
#
loop_
_entity.id
_entity.type
_entity.pdbx_description
1 polymer ?
#
loop_
_entity_poly.entity_id
_entity_poly.type
_entity_poly.pdbx_seq_one_letter_code
_entity_poly.pdbx_strand_id
1 'polypeptide(L)'
;DFNESLALVKEYQFPSLFINQFFPRPGTPAAKMTRVDPQEVKKRTKAMSELFQSYYPYSHKVGEKHTVLVTEISFDQNFYVGHNKYYEQVLVAKDGDFMGKSIDVEITSTGKHFLKCHVLGPENIHKLNVPPPKAKGEVSGAKPVLMPLQTSKMLPIYTEKVLLTLAVVFLITASFIKAWQWYAIQ
;
A
#
# COMPACT_ATOMS: atom_id res chain seq x y z
N ASP A 1 6.91 -15.74 38.55
CA ASP A 1 6.08 -15.27 37.41
C ASP A 1 5.97 -13.75 37.37
N PHE A 2 4.91 -13.10 37.86
CA PHE A 2 4.63 -11.70 37.48
C PHE A 2 5.78 -10.72 37.78
N ASN A 3 6.43 -10.86 38.93
CA ASN A 3 7.57 -10.03 39.30
C ASN A 3 8.80 -10.27 38.42
N GLU A 4 9.01 -11.48 37.90
CA GLU A 4 10.08 -11.77 36.94
C GLU A 4 9.78 -11.09 35.59
N SER A 5 8.52 -11.09 35.14
CA SER A 5 8.12 -10.34 33.94
C SER A 5 8.35 -8.83 34.12
N LEU A 6 8.03 -8.27 35.30
CA LEU A 6 8.33 -6.87 35.60
C LEU A 6 9.83 -6.59 35.61
N ALA A 7 10.64 -7.48 36.17
CA ALA A 7 12.09 -7.35 36.18
C ALA A 7 12.65 -7.30 34.76
N LEU A 8 12.18 -8.17 33.88
CA LEU A 8 12.59 -8.24 32.48
C LEU A 8 12.22 -6.96 31.70
N VAL A 9 11.02 -6.42 31.90
CA VAL A 9 10.63 -5.12 31.30
C VAL A 9 11.46 -3.96 31.85
N LYS A 10 11.78 -3.99 33.16
CA LYS A 10 12.61 -2.96 33.80
C LYS A 10 14.05 -2.99 33.28
N GLU A 11 14.60 -4.17 33.02
CA GLU A 11 15.95 -4.37 32.52
C GLU A 11 16.10 -3.93 31.06
N TYR A 12 15.24 -4.44 30.17
CA TYR A 12 15.38 -4.21 28.72
C TYR A 12 14.70 -2.93 28.23
N GLN A 13 13.76 -2.37 28.99
CA GLN A 13 13.05 -1.12 28.64
C GLN A 13 12.54 -1.11 27.19
N PHE A 14 11.75 -2.13 26.81
CA PHE A 14 11.29 -2.30 25.43
C PHE A 14 10.66 -1.04 24.82
N PRO A 15 10.93 -0.75 23.55
CA PRO A 15 10.35 0.40 22.85
C PRO A 15 8.84 0.25 22.61
N SER A 16 8.38 -0.99 22.42
CA SER A 16 6.98 -1.36 22.23
C SER A 16 6.65 -2.58 23.07
N LEU A 17 5.51 -2.55 23.76
CA LEU A 17 5.08 -3.62 24.65
C LEU A 17 3.56 -3.78 24.59
N PHE A 18 3.10 -5.01 24.32
CA PHE A 18 1.68 -5.37 24.31
C PHE A 18 1.27 -5.98 25.64
N ILE A 19 0.43 -5.28 26.40
CA ILE A 19 -0.03 -5.71 27.73
C ILE A 19 -1.50 -6.09 27.63
N ASN A 20 -1.75 -7.37 27.34
CA ASN A 20 -3.11 -7.89 27.17
C ASN A 20 -3.51 -8.80 28.34
N GLN A 21 -4.78 -8.74 28.72
CA GLN A 21 -5.34 -9.69 29.68
C GLN A 21 -5.60 -11.04 29.01
N PHE A 22 -5.49 -12.12 29.77
CA PHE A 22 -5.75 -13.46 29.25
C PHE A 22 -7.25 -13.67 29.00
N PHE A 23 -7.58 -14.06 27.78
CA PHE A 23 -8.93 -14.48 27.37
C PHE A 23 -8.90 -15.96 26.97
N PRO A 24 -9.59 -16.87 27.68
CA PRO A 24 -9.56 -18.29 27.38
C PRO A 24 -10.19 -18.54 26.01
N ARG A 25 -9.47 -19.27 25.16
CA ARG A 25 -9.95 -19.66 23.83
C ARG A 25 -10.49 -21.08 23.89
N PRO A 26 -11.77 -21.32 23.51
CA PRO A 26 -12.35 -22.67 23.51
C PRO A 26 -11.46 -23.67 22.77
N GLY A 27 -11.33 -24.88 23.31
CA GLY A 27 -10.51 -25.96 22.72
C GLY A 27 -9.01 -25.90 23.05
N THR A 28 -8.51 -24.85 23.71
CA THR A 28 -7.11 -24.77 24.15
C THR A 28 -6.90 -25.40 25.54
N PRO A 29 -5.72 -26.00 25.84
CA PRO A 29 -5.39 -26.46 27.19
C PRO A 29 -5.50 -25.34 28.24
N ALA A 30 -5.09 -24.11 27.87
CA ALA A 30 -5.13 -22.94 28.73
C ALA A 30 -6.55 -22.56 29.17
N ALA A 31 -7.59 -22.89 28.39
CA ALA A 31 -8.98 -22.64 28.78
C ALA A 31 -9.45 -23.48 29.97
N LYS A 32 -8.76 -24.60 30.26
CA LYS A 32 -9.07 -25.49 31.39
C LYS A 32 -8.31 -25.10 32.67
N MET A 33 -7.35 -24.19 32.58
CA MET A 33 -6.53 -23.78 33.72
C MET A 33 -7.33 -22.88 34.66
N THR A 34 -7.03 -22.95 35.96
CA THR A 34 -7.64 -22.06 36.97
C THR A 34 -7.29 -20.62 36.65
N ARG A 35 -8.32 -19.77 36.62
CA ARG A 35 -8.16 -18.34 36.34
C ARG A 35 -7.60 -17.63 37.57
N VAL A 36 -6.71 -16.68 37.32
CA VAL A 36 -6.32 -15.68 38.33
C VAL A 36 -7.52 -14.78 38.63
N ASP A 37 -7.64 -14.35 39.88
CA ASP A 37 -8.69 -13.43 40.30
C ASP A 37 -8.72 -12.16 39.43
N PRO A 38 -9.90 -11.69 38.96
CA PRO A 38 -9.99 -10.52 38.09
C PRO A 38 -9.40 -9.23 38.69
N GLN A 39 -9.47 -9.03 40.01
CA GLN A 39 -8.88 -7.84 40.65
C GLN A 39 -7.36 -7.90 40.58
N GLU A 40 -6.78 -9.07 40.81
CA GLU A 40 -5.34 -9.28 40.70
C GLU A 40 -4.87 -9.14 39.24
N VAL A 41 -5.61 -9.65 38.25
CA VAL A 41 -5.33 -9.41 36.82
C VAL A 41 -5.29 -7.92 36.51
N LYS A 42 -6.31 -7.17 36.96
CA LYS A 42 -6.38 -5.72 36.75
C LYS A 42 -5.20 -4.99 37.41
N LYS A 43 -4.84 -5.36 38.64
CA LYS A 43 -3.70 -4.80 39.38
C LYS A 43 -2.39 -5.03 38.63
N ARG A 44 -2.17 -6.24 38.13
CA ARG A 44 -0.95 -6.62 37.38
C ARG A 44 -0.84 -5.88 36.05
N THR A 45 -1.92 -5.84 35.27
CA THR A 45 -1.96 -5.07 34.02
C THR A 45 -1.63 -3.60 34.29
N LYS A 46 -2.24 -2.99 35.32
CA LYS A 46 -1.97 -1.60 35.69
C LYS A 46 -0.49 -1.38 36.06
N ALA A 47 0.08 -2.22 36.92
CA ALA A 47 1.47 -2.08 37.34
C ALA A 47 2.46 -2.22 36.15
N MET A 48 2.20 -3.15 35.22
CA MET A 48 3.01 -3.29 34.00
C MET A 48 2.87 -2.07 33.08
N SER A 49 1.66 -1.53 32.93
CA SER A 49 1.43 -0.31 32.15
C SER A 49 2.11 0.91 32.77
N GLU A 50 2.06 1.06 34.10
CA GLU A 50 2.74 2.15 34.81
C GLU A 50 4.26 2.04 34.66
N LEU A 51 4.83 0.83 34.80
CA LEU A 51 6.24 0.60 34.52
C LEU A 51 6.60 0.97 33.08
N PHE A 52 5.82 0.50 32.10
CA PHE A 52 6.05 0.83 30.70
C PHE A 52 6.01 2.34 30.46
N GLN A 53 5.10 3.09 31.07
CA GLN A 53 5.02 4.55 30.90
C GLN A 53 6.15 5.31 31.61
N SER A 54 6.86 4.68 32.54
CA SER A 54 7.89 5.36 33.36
C SER A 54 9.21 5.67 32.65
N TYR A 55 9.50 5.03 31.51
CA TYR A 55 10.79 5.17 30.81
C TYR A 55 10.65 5.65 29.37
N TYR A 56 11.73 6.17 28.78
CA TYR A 56 11.77 6.67 27.40
C TYR A 56 12.82 5.90 26.58
N PRO A 57 12.40 5.00 25.67
CA PRO A 57 13.31 4.02 25.05
C PRO A 57 14.21 4.62 23.96
N TYR A 58 13.86 5.81 23.44
CA TYR A 58 14.49 6.36 22.23
C TYR A 58 15.49 7.48 22.50
N SER A 59 15.74 7.87 23.76
CA SER A 59 16.56 9.06 24.07
C SER A 59 17.96 9.04 23.44
N HIS A 60 18.52 7.86 23.20
CA HIS A 60 19.83 7.68 22.56
C HIS A 60 19.86 8.02 21.06
N LYS A 61 18.69 8.14 20.41
CA LYS A 61 18.60 8.32 18.95
C LYS A 61 18.73 9.76 18.47
N VAL A 62 18.70 10.74 19.38
CA VAL A 62 18.83 12.15 19.00
C VAL A 62 20.19 12.38 18.34
N GLY A 63 20.18 13.00 17.17
CA GLY A 63 21.36 13.22 16.32
C GLY A 63 21.70 12.05 15.38
N GLU A 64 21.02 10.91 15.49
CA GLU A 64 21.22 9.81 14.53
C GLU A 64 20.56 10.12 13.18
N LYS A 65 21.19 9.64 12.11
CA LYS A 65 20.66 9.70 10.74
C LYS A 65 19.96 8.40 10.37
N HIS A 66 18.77 8.50 9.80
CA HIS A 66 17.93 7.37 9.41
C HIS A 66 17.33 7.59 8.04
N THR A 67 17.24 6.52 7.25
CA THR A 67 16.38 6.49 6.06
C THR A 67 14.96 6.09 6.49
N VAL A 68 13.98 6.89 6.11
CA VAL A 68 12.57 6.76 6.53
C VAL A 68 11.68 6.66 5.31
N LEU A 69 10.85 5.61 5.24
CA LEU A 69 9.80 5.50 4.24
C LEU A 69 8.53 6.17 4.76
N VAL A 70 8.07 7.21 4.06
CA VAL A 70 6.85 7.94 4.41
C VAL A 70 5.63 7.30 3.78
N THR A 71 4.63 6.94 4.59
CA THR A 71 3.45 6.18 4.14
C THR A 71 2.13 6.83 4.51
N GLU A 72 2.11 7.69 5.53
CA GLU A 72 0.87 8.15 6.16
C GLU A 72 0.90 9.64 6.50
N ILE A 73 -0.29 10.21 6.73
CA ILE A 73 -0.46 11.57 7.24
C ILE A 73 -0.98 11.44 8.67
N SER A 74 -0.42 12.24 9.59
CA SER A 74 -0.87 12.25 10.98
C SER A 74 -2.33 12.68 11.11
N PHE A 75 -2.99 12.27 12.20
CA PHE A 75 -4.40 12.60 12.45
C PHE A 75 -4.66 14.11 12.50
N ASP A 76 -3.75 14.87 13.11
CA ASP A 76 -3.78 16.34 13.18
C ASP A 76 -3.34 17.03 11.88
N GLN A 77 -2.98 16.25 10.86
CA GLN A 77 -2.56 16.68 9.53
C GLN A 77 -1.32 17.59 9.48
N ASN A 78 -0.60 17.75 10.59
CA ASN A 78 0.58 18.59 10.68
C ASN A 78 1.86 17.88 10.22
N PHE A 79 1.88 16.55 10.29
CA PHE A 79 3.05 15.73 10.00
C PHE A 79 2.74 14.64 8.97
N TYR A 80 3.77 14.21 8.25
CA TYR A 80 3.81 12.88 7.68
C TYR A 80 4.29 11.89 8.73
N VAL A 81 3.86 10.64 8.59
CA VAL A 81 4.31 9.51 9.38
C VAL A 81 5.06 8.55 8.46
N GLY A 82 6.29 8.24 8.87
CA GLY A 82 7.11 7.25 8.19
C GLY A 82 7.79 6.30 9.17
N HIS A 83 8.45 5.28 8.62
CA HIS A 83 9.13 4.26 9.39
C HIS A 83 10.56 4.06 8.92
N ASN A 84 11.49 3.93 9.87
CA ASN A 84 12.86 3.52 9.58
C ASN A 84 12.99 1.98 9.50
N LYS A 85 14.20 1.47 9.32
CA LYS A 85 14.48 0.02 9.26
C LYS A 85 14.11 -0.75 10.54
N TYR A 86 13.98 -0.07 11.67
CA TYR A 86 13.55 -0.65 12.95
C TYR A 86 12.02 -0.58 13.13
N TYR A 87 11.31 -0.11 12.10
CA TYR A 87 9.86 0.12 12.11
C TYR A 87 9.40 1.18 13.13
N GLU A 88 10.31 2.02 13.61
CA GLU A 88 10.00 3.09 14.55
C GLU A 88 9.26 4.22 13.83
N GLN A 89 8.24 4.75 14.49
CA GLN A 89 7.43 5.84 13.94
C GLN A 89 8.22 7.16 13.96
N VAL A 90 8.43 7.74 12.79
CA VAL A 90 9.13 9.02 12.60
C VAL A 90 8.15 10.06 12.06
N LEU A 91 8.04 11.17 12.78
CA LEU A 91 7.25 12.34 12.39
C LEU A 91 8.11 13.29 11.55
N VAL A 92 7.65 13.53 10.33
CA VAL A 92 8.31 14.40 9.34
C VAL A 92 7.41 15.61 9.11
N ALA A 93 7.98 16.81 9.10
CA ALA A 93 7.21 18.03 8.80
C ALA A 93 6.63 17.99 7.37
N LYS A 94 5.47 18.62 7.17
CA LYS A 94 4.81 18.72 5.85
C LYS A 94 5.27 19.96 5.07
N ASP A 95 6.57 20.11 4.87
CA ASP A 95 7.20 21.20 4.12
C ASP A 95 7.64 20.77 2.69
N GLY A 96 7.30 19.56 2.28
CA GLY A 96 7.57 19.03 0.94
C GLY A 96 6.64 17.88 0.56
N ASP A 97 6.74 17.41 -0.68
CA ASP A 97 6.04 16.22 -1.15
C ASP A 97 6.87 14.97 -0.83
N PHE A 98 6.62 14.35 0.32
CA PHE A 98 7.36 13.15 0.77
C PHE A 98 6.55 11.86 0.71
N MET A 99 5.25 11.92 0.45
CA MET A 99 4.38 10.74 0.50
C MET A 99 4.85 9.63 -0.45
N GLY A 100 5.01 8.41 0.07
CA GLY A 100 5.47 7.25 -0.69
C GLY A 100 6.95 7.28 -1.06
N LYS A 101 7.75 8.20 -0.50
CA LYS A 101 9.19 8.34 -0.77
C LYS A 101 9.99 7.89 0.44
N SER A 102 11.20 7.39 0.19
CA SER A 102 12.21 7.17 1.22
C SER A 102 13.06 8.43 1.34
N ILE A 103 13.23 8.96 2.54
CA ILE A 103 13.98 10.18 2.80
C ILE A 103 15.04 9.97 3.88
N ASP A 104 16.22 10.58 3.73
CA ASP A 104 17.19 10.61 4.83
C ASP A 104 16.93 11.81 5.75
N VAL A 105 16.87 11.50 7.03
CA VAL A 105 16.52 12.45 8.08
C VAL A 105 17.49 12.32 9.24
N GLU A 106 17.57 13.37 10.05
CA GLU A 106 18.27 13.33 11.33
C GLU A 106 17.28 13.59 12.47
N ILE A 107 17.34 12.74 13.49
CA ILE A 107 16.41 12.77 14.62
C ILE A 107 16.73 13.98 15.51
N THR A 108 15.76 14.89 15.66
CA THR A 108 15.92 16.12 16.44
C THR A 108 15.41 15.97 17.86
N SER A 109 14.39 15.15 18.07
CA SER A 109 13.82 14.87 19.39
C SER A 109 13.05 13.56 19.40
N THR A 110 12.79 13.03 20.59
CA THR A 110 12.10 11.74 20.76
C THR A 110 10.98 11.86 21.78
N GLY A 111 9.83 11.28 21.48
CA GLY A 111 8.75 11.04 22.42
C GLY A 111 8.77 9.60 22.93
N LYS A 112 7.75 9.22 23.71
CA LYS A 112 7.58 7.84 24.20
C LYS A 112 7.35 6.82 23.08
N HIS A 113 6.61 7.22 22.04
CA HIS A 113 6.15 6.36 20.96
C HIS A 113 6.56 6.82 19.56
N PHE A 114 7.30 7.92 19.45
CA PHE A 114 7.66 8.51 18.16
C PHE A 114 9.02 9.17 18.21
N LEU A 115 9.62 9.35 17.04
CA LEU A 115 10.77 10.21 16.80
C LEU A 115 10.29 11.44 16.01
N LYS A 116 10.93 12.59 16.22
CA LYS A 116 10.81 13.75 15.31
C LYS A 116 12.13 13.96 14.62
N CYS A 117 12.08 14.42 13.39
CA CYS A 117 13.27 14.61 12.59
C CYS A 117 13.25 15.92 11.82
N HIS A 118 14.40 16.25 11.25
CA HIS A 118 14.51 17.19 10.14
C HIS A 118 15.05 16.46 8.91
N VAL A 119 14.61 16.87 7.73
CA VAL A 119 15.06 16.29 6.47
C VAL A 119 16.42 16.91 6.11
N LEU A 120 17.39 16.09 5.70
CA LEU A 120 18.78 16.54 5.51
C LEU A 120 19.01 17.35 4.23
N GLY A 121 18.12 17.24 3.23
CA GLY A 121 18.20 17.99 1.97
C GLY A 121 17.42 17.34 0.83
N PRO A 122 17.11 18.06 -0.27
CA PRO A 122 16.34 17.56 -1.41
C PRO A 122 17.03 16.40 -2.16
N GLU A 123 18.36 16.33 -2.14
CA GLU A 123 19.15 15.24 -2.71
C GLU A 123 18.95 13.89 -2.01
N ASN A 124 18.41 13.92 -0.79
CA ASN A 124 18.19 12.74 0.04
C ASN A 124 16.74 12.22 -0.06
N ILE A 125 16.03 12.58 -1.13
CA ILE A 125 14.66 12.11 -1.41
C ILE A 125 14.74 11.03 -2.48
N HIS A 126 14.51 9.80 -2.09
CA HIS A 126 14.56 8.63 -2.96
C HIS A 126 13.15 8.18 -3.33
N LYS A 127 12.83 8.29 -4.62
CA LYS A 127 11.62 7.67 -5.16
C LYS A 127 11.85 6.15 -5.25
N LEU A 128 11.02 5.37 -4.58
CA LEU A 128 11.05 3.91 -4.73
C LEU A 128 10.73 3.54 -6.18
N ASN A 129 11.56 2.70 -6.79
CA ASN A 129 11.35 2.18 -8.13
C ASN A 129 10.31 1.05 -8.10
N VAL A 130 9.07 1.40 -7.78
CA VAL A 130 7.94 0.46 -7.81
C VAL A 130 7.43 0.41 -9.25
N PRO A 131 7.40 -0.77 -9.90
CA PRO A 131 6.81 -0.89 -11.23
C PRO A 131 5.33 -0.49 -11.18
N PRO A 132 4.78 0.08 -12.26
CA PRO A 132 3.37 0.41 -12.31
C PRO A 132 2.51 -0.84 -12.07
N PRO A 133 1.30 -0.68 -11.52
CA PRO A 133 0.35 -1.79 -11.41
C PRO A 133 0.16 -2.47 -12.76
N LYS A 134 0.08 -3.81 -12.74
CA LYS A 134 -0.24 -4.62 -13.91
C LYS A 134 -1.62 -4.25 -14.47
N ALA A 135 -1.84 -4.53 -15.75
CA ALA A 135 -3.16 -4.30 -16.36
C ALA A 135 -4.23 -5.18 -15.68
N LYS A 136 -5.49 -4.73 -15.70
CA LYS A 136 -6.59 -5.50 -15.11
C LYS A 136 -6.69 -6.88 -15.76
N GLY A 137 -6.58 -7.94 -14.95
CA GLY A 137 -6.60 -9.33 -15.41
C GLY A 137 -5.22 -9.92 -15.72
N GLU A 138 -4.16 -9.11 -15.70
CA GLU A 138 -2.79 -9.59 -15.82
C GLU A 138 -2.26 -10.05 -14.45
N VAL A 139 -1.73 -11.27 -14.38
CA VAL A 139 -1.15 -11.84 -13.16
C VAL A 139 0.38 -11.88 -13.25
N SER A 140 1.06 -11.79 -12.11
CA SER A 140 2.51 -11.98 -12.02
C SER A 140 2.86 -13.46 -12.18
N GLY A 141 3.92 -13.78 -12.93
CA GLY A 141 4.45 -15.14 -13.02
C GLY A 141 3.71 -16.10 -13.96
N ALA A 142 2.54 -15.73 -14.51
CA ALA A 142 1.97 -16.48 -15.62
C ALA A 142 2.84 -16.27 -16.86
N LYS A 143 3.46 -17.34 -17.36
CA LYS A 143 3.95 -17.35 -18.73
C LYS A 143 2.73 -17.19 -19.62
N PRO A 144 2.70 -16.25 -20.58
CA PRO A 144 1.68 -16.30 -21.60
C PRO A 144 1.75 -17.70 -22.19
N VAL A 145 0.65 -18.45 -22.09
CA VAL A 145 0.47 -19.58 -23.00
C VAL A 145 0.51 -18.90 -24.36
N LEU A 146 1.61 -19.11 -25.09
CA LEU A 146 1.66 -18.84 -26.52
C LEU A 146 0.60 -19.75 -27.13
N MET A 147 -0.68 -19.36 -27.03
CA MET A 147 -1.66 -19.78 -28.00
C MET A 147 -1.09 -19.25 -29.30
N PRO A 148 -0.82 -20.11 -30.30
CA PRO A 148 -0.58 -19.62 -31.63
C PRO A 148 -1.73 -18.66 -31.92
N LEU A 149 -1.40 -17.42 -32.26
CA LEU A 149 -2.32 -16.59 -33.02
C LEU A 149 -2.61 -17.41 -34.29
N GLN A 150 -3.65 -18.24 -34.24
CA GLN A 150 -4.42 -18.53 -35.43
C GLN A 150 -5.05 -17.19 -35.79
N THR A 151 -4.27 -16.32 -36.40
CA THR A 151 -4.76 -15.44 -37.46
C THR A 151 -5.36 -16.36 -38.51
N SER A 152 -6.56 -16.89 -38.23
CA SER A 152 -7.48 -17.17 -39.32
C SER A 152 -7.59 -15.82 -40.02
N LYS A 153 -7.12 -15.76 -41.26
CA LYS A 153 -7.44 -14.66 -42.16
C LYS A 153 -8.96 -14.70 -42.38
N MET A 154 -9.74 -14.31 -41.37
CA MET A 154 -11.10 -13.85 -41.58
C MET A 154 -10.98 -12.42 -42.08
N LEU A 155 -10.48 -12.27 -43.31
CA LEU A 155 -11.00 -11.20 -44.15
C LEU A 155 -12.50 -11.43 -44.19
N PRO A 156 -13.34 -10.51 -43.70
CA PRO A 156 -14.76 -10.78 -43.63
C PRO A 156 -15.23 -11.00 -45.06
N ILE A 157 -15.70 -12.21 -45.37
CA ILE A 157 -16.41 -12.52 -46.62
C ILE A 157 -17.55 -11.51 -46.86
N TYR A 158 -17.99 -10.84 -45.79
CA TYR A 158 -18.93 -9.74 -45.78
C TYR A 158 -18.44 -8.48 -46.52
N THR A 159 -17.16 -8.08 -46.43
CA THR A 159 -16.68 -6.85 -47.10
C THR A 159 -16.66 -6.98 -48.62
N GLU A 160 -16.26 -8.13 -49.17
CA GLU A 160 -16.27 -8.33 -50.62
C GLU A 160 -17.70 -8.36 -51.18
N LYS A 161 -18.63 -9.05 -50.50
CA LYS A 161 -20.04 -9.10 -50.92
C LYS A 161 -20.71 -7.73 -50.83
N VAL A 162 -20.39 -6.92 -49.82
CA VAL A 162 -20.89 -5.53 -49.70
C VAL A 162 -20.32 -4.64 -50.81
N LEU A 163 -19.03 -4.77 -51.15
CA LEU A 163 -18.46 -3.98 -52.24
C LEU A 163 -19.09 -4.31 -53.60
N LEU A 164 -19.28 -5.61 -53.88
CA LEU A 164 -19.90 -6.09 -55.12
C LEU A 164 -21.35 -5.64 -55.26
N THR A 165 -22.12 -5.71 -54.17
CA THR A 165 -23.52 -5.23 -54.17
C THR A 165 -23.59 -3.72 -54.37
N LEU A 166 -22.74 -2.93 -53.71
CA LEU A 166 -22.67 -1.49 -53.94
C LEU A 166 -22.26 -1.13 -55.37
N ALA A 167 -21.30 -1.84 -55.96
CA ALA A 167 -20.89 -1.64 -57.35
C ALA A 167 -22.03 -1.95 -58.34
N VAL A 168 -22.79 -3.03 -58.12
CA VAL A 168 -23.94 -3.38 -58.97
C VAL A 168 -25.04 -2.32 -58.86
N VAL A 169 -25.37 -1.85 -57.65
CA VAL A 169 -26.35 -0.77 -57.45
C VAL A 169 -25.89 0.52 -58.13
N PHE A 170 -24.60 0.85 -58.06
CA PHE A 170 -24.06 2.03 -58.75
C PHE A 170 -24.18 1.92 -60.27
N LEU A 171 -23.88 0.76 -60.86
CA LEU A 171 -24.02 0.55 -62.31
C LEU A 171 -25.48 0.62 -62.77
N ILE A 172 -26.41 0.05 -62.00
CA ILE A 172 -27.85 0.11 -62.29
C ILE A 172 -28.32 1.57 -62.22
N THR A 173 -28.00 2.29 -61.16
CA THR A 173 -28.40 3.71 -61.01
C THR A 173 -27.79 4.61 -62.08
N ALA A 174 -26.52 4.43 -62.43
CA ALA A 174 -25.89 5.16 -63.53
C ALA A 174 -26.56 4.85 -64.89
N SER A 175 -27.02 3.61 -65.10
CA SER A 175 -27.73 3.22 -66.32
C SER A 175 -29.12 3.85 -66.39
N PHE A 176 -29.84 3.90 -65.27
CA PHE A 176 -31.12 4.62 -65.18
C PHE A 176 -30.95 6.13 -65.38
N ILE A 177 -29.90 6.75 -64.84
CA ILE A 177 -29.61 8.18 -65.06
C ILE A 177 -29.31 8.45 -66.54
N LYS A 178 -28.49 7.61 -67.19
CA LYS A 178 -28.23 7.73 -68.63
C LYS A 178 -29.50 7.53 -69.48
N ALA A 179 -30.32 6.54 -69.15
CA ALA A 179 -31.58 6.29 -69.84
C ALA A 179 -32.57 7.45 -69.65
N TRP A 180 -32.65 8.02 -68.45
CA TRP A 180 -33.48 9.18 -68.15
C TRP A 180 -32.99 10.44 -68.89
N GLN A 181 -31.68 10.67 -68.92
CA GLN A 181 -31.07 11.75 -69.72
C GLN A 181 -31.34 11.58 -71.22
N TRP A 182 -31.32 10.36 -71.75
CA TRP A 182 -31.66 10.10 -73.16
C TRP A 182 -33.14 10.35 -73.45
N TYR A 183 -34.04 9.91 -72.57
CA TYR A 183 -35.49 10.16 -72.70
C TYR A 183 -35.85 11.64 -72.58
N ALA A 184 -35.16 12.40 -71.71
CA ALA A 184 -35.40 13.83 -71.54
C ALA A 184 -34.90 14.71 -72.71
N ILE A 185 -34.18 14.13 -73.68
CA ILE A 185 -33.65 14.81 -74.87
C ILE A 185 -34.44 14.45 -76.15
N GLN A 186 -35.45 13.57 -76.07
CA GLN A 186 -36.44 13.35 -77.13
C GLN A 186 -37.72 14.16 -76.88
#